data_AF-A0AAN8FU66-F1
#
_entry.id   AF-A0AAN8FU66-F1
#
_cell.length_a   1.000
_cell.length_b   1.000
_cell.length_c   1.000
_cell.angle_alpha   90.00
_cell.angle_beta   90.00
_cell.angle_gamma   90.00
#
_symmetry.space_group_name_H-M   'P 1'
#
loop_
_entity.id
_entity.type
_entity.pdbx_description
1 polymer ?
#
loop_
_entity_poly.entity_id
_entity_poly.type
_entity_poly.pdbx_seq_one_letter_code
_entity_poly.pdbx_strand_id
1 'polypeptide(L)'
;MISSDQRYLALLQKTSNRIDHKFNMSFSINILNRETQVVNKVGVARTAVESQRIFRWCPTGNDYIFWQDGHLYYTDSPESTSSVRISNGPPNWEHGIFDWVYEEEIFGRDSKAVWWSESGKKLAYLSYEKLKEKSILMISYNHSEKYPNILELPYPKTHEKHLPTYVINIWDKKTQNSKQMDVQLRDS
;
A
#
# COMPACT_ATOMS: atom_id res chain seq x y z
N MET A 1 11.00 -2.92 11.49
CA MET A 1 9.75 -3.37 12.14
C MET A 1 9.91 -4.83 12.53
N ILE A 2 9.54 -5.22 13.74
CA ILE A 2 9.66 -6.62 14.22
C ILE A 2 8.35 -7.39 14.00
N SER A 3 8.41 -8.68 13.67
CA SER A 3 7.24 -9.57 13.61
C SER A 3 6.66 -9.83 15.01
N SER A 4 5.39 -10.25 15.06
CA SER A 4 4.67 -10.50 16.32
C SER A 4 5.28 -11.67 17.11
N ASP A 5 5.78 -12.70 16.41
CA ASP A 5 6.55 -13.81 17.00
C ASP A 5 8.00 -13.43 17.37
N GLN A 6 8.42 -12.20 17.11
CA GLN A 6 9.77 -11.67 17.33
C GLN A 6 10.90 -12.38 16.58
N ARG A 7 10.63 -13.28 15.63
CA ARG A 7 11.68 -14.01 14.91
C ARG A 7 12.28 -13.23 13.75
N TYR A 8 11.58 -12.21 13.26
CA TYR A 8 11.94 -11.48 12.05
C TYR A 8 12.03 -9.97 12.24
N LEU A 9 12.99 -9.37 11.54
CA LEU A 9 13.15 -7.92 11.46
C LEU A 9 13.03 -7.47 9.99
N ALA A 10 12.00 -6.69 9.68
CA ALA A 10 11.86 -6.01 8.41
C ALA A 10 12.64 -4.68 8.41
N LEU A 11 13.55 -4.55 7.45
CA LEU A 11 14.38 -3.39 7.15
C LEU A 11 13.86 -2.72 5.88
N LEU A 12 13.52 -1.44 5.97
CA LEU A 12 12.93 -0.66 4.88
C LEU A 12 13.97 0.34 4.39
N GLN A 13 14.30 0.26 3.10
CA GLN A 13 15.19 1.20 2.44
C GLN A 13 14.38 1.98 1.41
N LYS A 14 14.36 3.31 1.52
CA LYS A 14 13.67 4.17 0.56
C LYS A 14 14.27 3.96 -0.84
N THR A 15 13.43 3.66 -1.83
CA THR A 15 13.86 3.48 -3.23
C THR A 15 13.68 4.73 -4.07
N SER A 16 12.82 5.65 -3.66
CA SER A 16 12.56 6.88 -4.38
C SER A 16 13.53 8.01 -3.97
N ASN A 17 14.27 8.53 -4.96
CA ASN A 17 15.17 9.69 -4.82
C ASN A 17 14.58 10.98 -5.37
N ARG A 18 13.38 10.94 -5.96
CA ARG A 18 12.71 12.14 -6.47
C ARG A 18 12.08 12.90 -5.30
N ILE A 19 11.77 14.18 -5.54
CA ILE A 19 10.90 14.99 -4.69
C ILE A 19 9.49 14.39 -4.80
N ASP A 20 9.35 13.21 -4.22
CA ASP A 20 8.09 12.52 -4.10
C ASP A 20 7.51 13.03 -2.79
N HIS A 21 6.43 13.79 -2.90
CA HIS A 21 5.55 13.99 -1.76
C HIS A 21 5.22 12.63 -1.14
N LYS A 22 4.92 12.62 0.18
CA LYS A 22 4.69 11.39 0.98
C LYS A 22 3.80 10.36 0.26
N PHE A 23 2.83 10.80 -0.52
CA PHE A 23 1.91 9.99 -1.33
C PHE A 23 2.59 8.87 -2.14
N ASN A 24 3.77 9.11 -2.72
CA ASN A 24 4.42 8.13 -3.62
C ASN A 24 5.67 7.48 -3.03
N MET A 25 5.87 7.59 -1.72
CA MET A 25 7.02 6.99 -1.06
C MET A 25 6.97 5.45 -1.17
N SER A 26 8.06 4.89 -1.67
CA SER A 26 8.25 3.45 -1.84
C SER A 26 9.57 2.99 -1.23
N PHE A 27 9.58 1.70 -0.87
CA PHE A 27 10.68 1.06 -0.16
C PHE A 27 11.04 -0.28 -0.79
N SER A 28 12.32 -0.58 -0.86
CA SER A 28 12.81 -1.95 -0.93
C SER A 28 12.82 -2.51 0.48
N ILE A 29 12.34 -3.74 0.65
CA ILE A 29 12.14 -4.35 1.97
C ILE A 29 12.85 -5.68 2.04
N ASN A 30 13.72 -5.80 3.05
CA ASN A 30 14.43 -7.02 3.39
C ASN A 30 14.00 -7.49 4.77
N ILE A 31 13.73 -8.78 4.92
CA ILE A 31 13.35 -9.42 6.17
C ILE A 31 14.49 -10.32 6.63
N LEU A 32 15.10 -9.95 7.76
CA LEU A 32 16.14 -10.73 8.42
C LEU A 32 15.50 -11.73 9.39
N ASN A 33 15.80 -13.02 9.22
CA ASN A 33 15.59 -14.02 10.26
C ASN A 33 16.65 -13.84 11.35
N ARG A 34 16.23 -13.61 12.60
CA ARG A 34 17.14 -13.27 13.70
C ARG A 34 17.99 -14.45 14.18
N GLU A 35 17.54 -15.68 13.99
CA GLU A 35 18.25 -16.88 14.42
C GLU A 35 19.26 -17.31 13.36
N THR A 36 18.80 -17.46 12.11
CA THR A 36 19.62 -18.00 11.01
C THR A 36 20.43 -16.94 10.29
N GLN A 37 20.14 -15.65 10.53
CA GLN A 37 20.71 -14.51 9.81
C GLN A 37 20.44 -14.52 8.29
N VAL A 38 19.49 -15.34 7.84
CA VAL A 38 19.06 -15.37 6.43
C VAL A 38 18.20 -14.16 6.12
N VAL A 39 18.45 -13.53 4.97
CA VAL A 39 17.71 -12.37 4.48
C VAL A 39 16.77 -12.77 3.34
N ASN A 40 15.47 -12.52 3.54
CA ASN A 40 14.44 -12.73 2.55
C ASN A 40 13.99 -11.38 1.97
N LYS A 41 13.85 -11.29 0.65
CA LYS A 41 13.37 -10.08 -0.01
C LYS A 41 11.84 -10.08 -0.07
N VAL A 42 11.22 -8.91 0.00
CA VAL A 42 9.77 -8.75 -0.19
C VAL A 42 9.49 -8.39 -1.64
N GLY A 43 8.53 -9.09 -2.23
CA GLY A 43 8.06 -8.87 -3.59
C GLY A 43 7.42 -10.11 -4.17
N VAL A 44 6.76 -9.97 -5.31
CA VAL A 44 6.19 -11.09 -6.05
C VAL A 44 7.33 -11.97 -6.61
N ALA A 45 8.36 -11.34 -7.18
CA ALA A 45 9.52 -12.02 -7.77
C ALA A 45 10.69 -12.23 -6.79
N ARG A 46 10.62 -11.62 -5.59
CA ARG A 46 11.64 -11.72 -4.51
C ARG A 46 13.03 -11.23 -4.94
N THR A 47 13.06 -10.16 -5.74
CA THR A 47 14.27 -9.55 -6.30
C THR A 47 14.68 -8.30 -5.52
N ALA A 48 15.89 -7.79 -5.79
CA ALA A 48 16.43 -6.60 -5.10
C ALA A 48 15.78 -5.27 -5.54
N VAL A 49 15.11 -5.27 -6.69
CA VAL A 49 14.64 -4.05 -7.37
C VAL A 49 13.15 -3.78 -7.19
N GLU A 50 12.42 -4.67 -6.50
CA GLU A 50 10.99 -4.49 -6.26
C GLU A 50 10.74 -3.43 -5.18
N SER A 51 9.75 -2.57 -5.45
CA SER A 51 9.40 -1.42 -4.61
C SER A 51 8.01 -1.57 -4.02
N GLN A 52 7.92 -1.34 -2.72
CA GLN A 52 6.73 -1.58 -1.91
C GLN A 52 6.25 -0.26 -1.31
N ARG A 53 4.97 0.06 -1.43
CA ARG A 53 4.36 1.24 -0.77
C ARG A 53 3.72 0.87 0.57
N ILE A 54 3.38 -0.41 0.74
CA ILE A 54 2.83 -0.97 1.97
C ILE A 54 3.64 -2.18 2.36
N PHE A 55 3.92 -2.27 3.65
CA PHE A 55 4.30 -3.51 4.31
C PHE A 55 3.69 -3.51 5.70
N ARG A 56 2.99 -4.60 6.04
CA ARG A 56 2.43 -4.80 7.38
C ARG A 56 2.56 -6.25 7.77
N TRP A 57 3.22 -6.50 8.89
CA TRP A 57 3.12 -7.77 9.59
C TRP A 57 1.65 -8.02 9.97
N CYS A 58 1.25 -9.28 9.94
CA CYS A 58 0.07 -9.73 10.63
C CYS A 58 0.24 -9.49 12.14
N PRO A 59 -0.82 -9.05 12.86
CA PRO A 59 -0.76 -8.88 14.31
C PRO A 59 -0.43 -10.16 15.06
N THR A 60 -0.68 -11.32 14.46
CA THR A 60 -0.45 -12.64 15.06
C THR A 60 0.47 -13.47 14.16
N GLY A 61 1.72 -13.67 14.57
CA GLY A 61 2.71 -14.48 13.84
C GLY A 61 3.73 -13.67 13.02
N ASN A 62 4.13 -14.24 11.88
CA ASN A 62 5.16 -13.69 10.98
C ASN A 62 4.72 -13.64 9.52
N ASP A 63 3.45 -13.92 9.23
CA ASP A 63 2.87 -13.64 7.92
C ASP A 63 2.73 -12.12 7.74
N TYR A 64 2.62 -11.68 6.49
CA TYR A 64 2.57 -10.26 6.17
C TYR A 64 1.83 -10.00 4.87
N ILE A 65 1.45 -8.73 4.71
CA ILE A 65 1.02 -8.19 3.43
C ILE A 65 2.02 -7.17 2.90
N PHE A 66 2.03 -7.02 1.59
CA PHE A 66 2.75 -5.96 0.91
C PHE A 66 1.94 -5.45 -0.29
N TRP A 67 2.28 -4.25 -0.74
CA TRP A 67 1.70 -3.65 -1.94
C TRP A 67 2.72 -3.65 -3.07
N GLN A 68 2.32 -4.08 -4.26
CA GLN A 68 3.13 -4.03 -5.47
C GLN A 68 2.24 -3.79 -6.70
N ASP A 69 2.66 -2.87 -7.57
CA ASP A 69 2.03 -2.61 -8.88
C ASP A 69 0.50 -2.45 -8.85
N GLY A 70 -0.01 -1.70 -7.87
CA GLY A 70 -1.44 -1.42 -7.72
C GLY A 70 -2.17 -2.39 -6.81
N HIS A 71 -1.58 -3.54 -6.49
CA HIS A 71 -2.25 -4.66 -5.83
C HIS A 71 -1.66 -5.00 -4.47
N LEU A 72 -2.48 -5.64 -3.63
CA LEU A 72 -2.08 -6.20 -2.35
C LEU A 72 -1.80 -7.68 -2.49
N TYR A 73 -0.74 -8.11 -1.82
CA TYR A 73 -0.29 -9.50 -1.76
C TYR A 73 -0.12 -9.92 -0.31
N TYR A 74 -0.33 -11.20 -0.06
CA TYR A 74 -0.17 -11.87 1.22
C TYR A 74 0.88 -12.97 1.12
N THR A 75 1.68 -13.14 2.17
CA THR A 75 2.68 -14.20 2.28
C THR A 75 2.60 -14.84 3.67
N ASP A 76 2.53 -16.19 3.72
CA ASP A 76 2.44 -16.96 4.97
C ASP A 76 3.68 -16.85 5.87
N SER A 77 4.87 -16.71 5.29
CA SER A 77 6.11 -16.48 6.03
C SER A 77 7.19 -15.84 5.14
N PRO A 78 8.23 -15.22 5.72
CA PRO A 78 9.35 -14.69 4.95
C PRO A 78 10.01 -15.71 4.02
N GLU A 79 10.10 -16.97 4.45
CA GLU A 79 10.69 -18.09 3.71
C GLU A 79 9.75 -18.74 2.70
N SER A 80 8.46 -18.36 2.68
CA SER A 80 7.51 -18.90 1.71
C SER A 80 7.94 -18.55 0.29
N THR A 81 7.85 -19.53 -0.61
CA THR A 81 8.32 -19.42 -2.00
C THR A 81 7.39 -18.62 -2.91
N SER A 82 6.17 -18.35 -2.48
CA SER A 82 5.18 -17.62 -3.26
C SER A 82 4.37 -16.67 -2.38
N SER A 83 3.67 -15.75 -3.04
CA SER A 83 2.78 -14.78 -2.42
C SER A 83 1.44 -14.82 -3.15
N VAL A 84 0.34 -14.67 -2.43
CA VAL A 84 -1.03 -14.71 -2.98
C VAL A 84 -1.52 -13.28 -3.18
N ARG A 85 -1.99 -12.94 -4.38
CA ARG A 85 -2.66 -11.67 -4.62
C ARG A 85 -4.02 -11.69 -3.92
N ILE A 86 -4.28 -10.72 -3.03
CA ILE A 86 -5.52 -10.65 -2.25
C ILE A 86 -6.50 -9.59 -2.75
N SER A 87 -6.03 -8.61 -3.53
CA SER A 87 -6.91 -7.62 -4.14
C SER A 87 -7.28 -7.98 -5.58
N ASN A 88 -8.54 -7.72 -5.94
CA ASN A 88 -9.09 -7.98 -7.27
C ASN A 88 -9.52 -6.65 -7.90
N GLY A 89 -9.37 -6.55 -9.22
CA GLY A 89 -9.74 -5.35 -9.97
C GLY A 89 -8.93 -5.22 -11.26
N PRO A 90 -9.44 -4.45 -12.22
CA PRO A 90 -8.73 -4.14 -13.46
C PRO A 90 -7.49 -3.25 -13.20
N PRO A 91 -6.58 -3.12 -14.19
CA PRO A 91 -5.31 -2.40 -14.01
C PRO A 91 -5.44 -0.92 -13.63
N ASN A 92 -6.60 -0.31 -13.86
CA ASN A 92 -6.88 1.08 -13.50
C ASN A 92 -7.36 1.25 -12.06
N TRP A 93 -7.32 0.20 -11.23
CA TRP A 93 -7.65 0.28 -9.82
C TRP A 93 -6.40 0.39 -8.95
N GLU A 94 -6.56 0.98 -7.77
CA GLU A 94 -5.56 1.05 -6.71
C GLU A 94 -6.13 0.41 -5.45
N HIS A 95 -5.31 -0.36 -4.75
CA HIS A 95 -5.75 -1.14 -3.59
C HIS A 95 -4.90 -0.84 -2.36
N GLY A 96 -5.57 -0.50 -1.26
CA GLY A 96 -4.93 -0.31 0.04
C GLY A 96 -4.16 0.99 0.22
N ILE A 97 -4.17 1.89 -0.78
CA ILE A 97 -3.50 3.19 -0.71
C ILE A 97 -4.54 4.29 -0.91
N PHE A 98 -4.43 5.35 -0.11
CA PHE A 98 -5.23 6.56 -0.30
C PHE A 98 -4.67 7.44 -1.41
N ASP A 99 -5.55 8.15 -2.09
CA ASP A 99 -5.20 9.26 -2.96
C ASP A 99 -4.80 10.48 -2.10
N TRP A 100 -4.52 11.61 -2.76
CA TRP A 100 -4.04 12.81 -2.07
C TRP A 100 -5.05 13.36 -1.05
N VAL A 101 -6.33 13.48 -1.43
CA VAL A 101 -7.33 14.12 -0.57
C VAL A 101 -7.65 13.25 0.65
N TYR A 102 -7.73 11.92 0.46
CA TYR A 102 -7.95 11.02 1.59
C TYR A 102 -6.74 10.97 2.52
N GLU A 103 -5.51 10.97 1.99
CA GLU A 103 -4.32 10.98 2.82
C GLU A 103 -4.20 12.27 3.64
N GLU A 104 -4.25 13.47 3.04
CA GLU A 104 -4.00 14.72 3.78
C GLU A 104 -5.19 15.19 4.62
N GLU A 105 -6.40 15.16 4.04
CA GLU A 105 -7.53 15.92 4.60
C GLU A 105 -8.49 15.03 5.41
N ILE A 106 -8.55 13.71 5.12
CA ILE A 106 -9.52 12.80 5.76
C ILE A 106 -8.85 11.86 6.78
N PHE A 107 -7.71 11.24 6.42
CA PHE A 107 -7.04 10.21 7.23
C PHE A 107 -5.74 10.70 7.89
N GLY A 108 -5.55 12.01 8.02
CA GLY A 108 -4.53 12.58 8.92
C GLY A 108 -3.09 12.23 8.54
N ARG A 109 -2.79 12.14 7.24
CA ARG A 109 -1.49 11.82 6.64
C ARG A 109 -1.04 10.36 6.82
N ASP A 110 -1.96 9.43 7.03
CA ASP A 110 -1.70 8.01 6.77
C ASP A 110 -2.09 7.67 5.34
N SER A 111 -1.13 7.26 4.53
CA SER A 111 -1.32 6.86 3.14
C SER A 111 -1.93 5.46 2.99
N LYS A 112 -1.99 4.67 4.06
CA LYS A 112 -2.34 3.24 4.00
C LYS A 112 -3.79 3.04 4.39
N ALA A 113 -4.56 2.53 3.44
CA ALA A 113 -5.95 2.12 3.60
C ALA A 113 -6.09 0.60 3.81
N VAL A 114 -5.30 0.04 4.73
CA VAL A 114 -5.30 -1.40 5.09
C VAL A 114 -5.30 -1.60 6.59
N TRP A 115 -6.13 -2.52 7.09
CA TRP A 115 -6.26 -2.83 8.50
C TRP A 115 -6.45 -4.32 8.73
N TRP A 116 -5.55 -4.92 9.50
CA TRP A 116 -5.74 -6.27 10.00
C TRP A 116 -6.77 -6.28 11.13
N SER A 117 -7.61 -7.30 11.16
CA SER A 117 -8.33 -7.66 12.39
C SER A 117 -7.31 -7.99 13.48
N GLU A 118 -7.60 -7.69 14.74
CA GLU A 118 -6.71 -8.01 15.87
C GLU A 118 -6.31 -9.49 15.92
N SER A 119 -7.24 -10.38 15.54
CA SER A 119 -7.00 -11.81 15.46
C SER A 119 -6.09 -12.27 14.30
N GLY A 120 -5.71 -11.37 13.39
CA GLY A 120 -4.95 -11.69 12.17
C GLY A 120 -5.71 -12.52 11.12
N LYS A 121 -6.99 -12.84 11.34
CA LYS A 121 -7.77 -13.71 10.45
C LYS A 121 -8.37 -13.01 9.23
N LYS A 122 -8.55 -11.69 9.32
CA LYS A 122 -9.15 -10.88 8.25
C LYS A 122 -8.35 -9.61 8.03
N LEU A 123 -8.37 -9.14 6.79
CA LEU A 123 -7.81 -7.85 6.40
C LEU A 123 -8.92 -7.02 5.73
N ALA A 124 -9.18 -5.84 6.26
CA ALA A 124 -9.97 -4.82 5.57
C ALA A 124 -9.02 -3.95 4.72
N TYR A 125 -9.44 -3.62 3.50
CA TYR A 125 -8.72 -2.67 2.67
C TYR A 125 -9.69 -1.89 1.79
N LEU A 126 -9.35 -0.64 1.49
CA LEU A 126 -10.11 0.16 0.54
C LEU A 126 -9.54 0.01 -0.86
N SER A 127 -10.40 0.22 -1.85
CA SER A 127 -9.98 0.22 -3.26
C SER A 127 -10.74 1.30 -4.00
N TYR A 128 -10.08 1.92 -4.96
CA TYR A 128 -10.69 2.94 -5.80
C TYR A 128 -10.23 2.79 -7.24
N GLU A 129 -11.09 3.23 -8.15
CA GLU A 129 -10.72 3.38 -9.54
C GLU A 129 -9.91 4.67 -9.71
N LYS A 130 -8.75 4.58 -10.36
CA LYS A 130 -7.92 5.74 -10.73
C LYS A 130 -8.65 6.50 -11.85
N LEU A 131 -9.58 7.35 -11.46
CA LEU A 131 -10.24 8.26 -12.39
C LEU A 131 -9.24 9.31 -12.86
N LYS A 132 -9.46 9.84 -14.07
CA LYS A 132 -8.73 11.00 -14.57
C LYS A 132 -9.29 12.25 -13.91
N GLU A 133 -8.91 12.44 -12.66
CA GLU A 133 -9.23 13.63 -11.89
C GLU A 133 -8.55 14.86 -12.50
N LYS A 134 -9.08 16.04 -12.19
CA LYS A 134 -8.36 17.27 -12.52
C LYS A 134 -7.13 17.36 -11.65
N SER A 135 -6.00 17.55 -12.30
CA SER A 135 -4.72 17.71 -11.62
C SER A 135 -4.32 19.18 -11.57
N ILE A 136 -3.55 19.53 -10.54
CA ILE A 136 -2.72 20.74 -10.57
C ILE A 136 -1.31 20.38 -11.05
N LEU A 137 -0.64 21.33 -11.70
CA LEU A 137 0.76 21.20 -12.08
C LEU A 137 1.61 22.00 -11.08
N MET A 138 2.58 21.34 -10.48
CA MET A 138 3.54 21.93 -9.57
C MET A 138 4.94 21.88 -10.19
N ILE A 139 5.71 22.96 -10.01
CA ILE A 139 7.09 23.01 -10.46
C ILE A 139 7.99 22.61 -9.29
N SER A 140 8.78 21.57 -9.49
CA SER A 140 9.70 21.03 -8.50
C SER A 140 11.14 21.31 -8.90
N TYR A 141 11.86 22.02 -8.03
CA TYR A 141 13.29 22.32 -8.20
C TYR A 141 14.11 21.34 -7.35
N ASN A 142 14.97 20.56 -8.00
CA ASN A 142 15.88 19.63 -7.33
C ASN A 142 17.33 20.10 -7.55
N HIS A 143 18.12 20.21 -6.48
CA HIS A 143 19.53 20.56 -6.56
C HIS A 143 20.37 19.56 -7.38
N SER A 144 19.90 18.32 -7.52
CA SER A 144 20.58 17.28 -8.32
C SER A 144 20.27 17.36 -9.82
N GLU A 145 19.37 18.24 -10.26
CA GLU A 145 18.93 18.33 -11.65
C GLU A 145 19.13 19.75 -12.21
N LYS A 146 19.47 19.85 -13.50
CA LYS A 146 19.77 21.14 -14.15
C LYS A 146 18.51 21.95 -14.52
N TYR A 147 17.37 21.27 -14.66
CA TYR A 147 16.10 21.87 -15.04
C TYR A 147 15.01 21.45 -14.07
N PRO A 148 13.99 22.29 -13.85
CA PRO A 148 12.87 21.93 -13.00
C PRO A 148 12.02 20.81 -13.62
N ASN A 149 11.40 20.02 -12.75
CA ASN A 149 10.41 19.02 -13.16
C ASN A 149 9.00 19.56 -12.96
N ILE A 150 8.08 19.14 -13.84
CA ILE A 150 6.66 19.34 -13.63
C ILE A 150 6.10 18.09 -12.95
N LEU A 151 5.47 18.30 -11.80
CA LEU A 151 4.74 17.28 -11.08
C LEU A 151 3.25 17.49 -11.28
N GLU A 152 2.56 16.45 -11.73
CA GLU A 152 1.11 16.42 -11.83
C GLU A 152 0.54 15.77 -10.56
N LEU A 153 -0.36 16.48 -9.88
CA LEU A 153 -1.04 16.01 -8.68
C LEU A 153 -2.56 16.04 -8.88
N PRO A 154 -3.25 14.88 -8.87
CA PRO A 154 -4.71 14.82 -8.76
C PRO A 154 -5.18 15.60 -7.55
N TYR A 155 -6.00 16.63 -7.78
CA TYR A 155 -6.41 17.56 -6.73
C TYR A 155 -7.84 18.04 -7.00
N PRO A 156 -8.86 17.46 -6.34
CA PRO A 156 -10.22 17.95 -6.45
C PRO A 156 -10.34 19.30 -5.76
N LYS A 157 -10.56 20.37 -6.53
CA LYS A 157 -10.86 21.69 -5.99
C LYS A 157 -12.28 21.76 -5.42
N THR A 158 -12.57 22.83 -4.68
CA THR A 158 -13.93 23.13 -4.24
C THR A 158 -14.92 23.07 -5.40
N HIS A 159 -16.09 22.47 -5.15
CA HIS A 159 -17.14 22.22 -6.15
C HIS A 159 -16.77 21.24 -7.28
N GLU A 160 -15.67 20.49 -7.17
CA GLU A 160 -15.44 19.36 -8.06
C GLU A 160 -16.54 18.31 -7.89
N LYS A 161 -17.08 17.83 -9.03
CA LYS A 161 -18.23 16.92 -9.02
C LYS A 161 -17.80 15.47 -8.89
N HIS A 162 -16.58 15.16 -9.32
CA HIS A 162 -16.04 13.81 -9.33
C HIS A 162 -14.95 13.70 -8.26
N LEU A 163 -15.30 13.08 -7.14
CA LEU A 163 -14.36 12.75 -6.07
C LEU A 163 -13.99 11.26 -6.17
N PRO A 164 -12.77 10.88 -5.73
CA PRO A 164 -12.39 9.48 -5.61
C PRO A 164 -13.39 8.75 -4.71
N THR A 165 -13.99 7.69 -5.26
CA THR A 165 -14.97 6.86 -4.57
C THR A 165 -14.31 5.53 -4.21
N TYR A 166 -14.33 5.22 -2.92
CA TYR A 166 -13.75 3.99 -2.40
C TYR A 166 -14.81 2.93 -2.16
N VAL A 167 -14.46 1.68 -2.46
CA VAL A 167 -15.19 0.50 -2.00
C VAL A 167 -14.41 -0.18 -0.89
N ILE A 168 -15.15 -0.73 0.09
CA ILE A 168 -14.57 -1.46 1.20
C ILE A 168 -14.51 -2.94 0.84
N ASN A 169 -13.35 -3.56 1.03
CA ASN A 169 -13.15 -4.98 0.84
C ASN A 169 -12.69 -5.64 2.13
N ILE A 170 -13.14 -6.87 2.37
CA ILE A 170 -12.65 -7.73 3.45
C ILE A 170 -12.11 -9.01 2.84
N TRP A 171 -10.83 -9.27 3.06
CA TRP A 171 -10.17 -10.54 2.76
C TRP A 171 -10.19 -11.45 3.98
N ASP A 172 -10.56 -12.72 3.77
CA ASP A 172 -10.51 -13.76 4.79
C ASP A 172 -9.31 -14.68 4.54
N LYS A 173 -8.40 -14.75 5.52
CA LYS A 173 -7.14 -15.49 5.44
C LYS A 173 -7.36 -17.00 5.31
N LYS A 174 -8.41 -17.55 5.93
CA LYS A 174 -8.69 -18.99 5.91
C LYS A 174 -9.18 -19.42 4.54
N THR A 175 -10.10 -18.65 3.95
CA THR A 175 -10.66 -18.98 2.64
C THR A 175 -9.84 -18.40 1.48
N GLN A 176 -8.90 -17.51 1.77
CA GLN A 176 -8.11 -16.73 0.79
C GLN A 176 -8.98 -15.96 -0.22
N ASN A 177 -10.16 -15.50 0.22
CA ASN A 177 -11.13 -14.82 -0.64
C ASN A 177 -11.42 -13.41 -0.14
N SER A 178 -11.55 -12.49 -1.09
CA SER A 178 -11.96 -11.11 -0.83
C SER A 178 -13.42 -10.90 -1.19
N LYS A 179 -14.14 -10.20 -0.32
CA LYS A 179 -15.52 -9.78 -0.55
C LYS A 179 -15.64 -8.27 -0.44
N GLN A 180 -16.22 -7.65 -1.46
CA GLN A 180 -16.64 -6.25 -1.41
C GLN A 180 -17.85 -6.14 -0.48
N MET A 181 -17.81 -5.15 0.41
CA MET A 181 -18.88 -4.86 1.35
C MET A 181 -19.88 -3.92 0.71
N ASP A 182 -21.17 -4.23 0.87
CA ASP A 182 -22.25 -3.30 0.58
C ASP A 182 -22.43 -2.38 1.78
N VAL A 183 -22.03 -1.12 1.64
CA VAL A 183 -22.09 -0.12 2.70
C VAL A 183 -23.11 0.92 2.28
N GLN A 184 -24.28 0.85 2.91
CA GLN A 184 -25.31 1.86 2.77
C GLN A 184 -25.16 2.87 3.89
N LEU A 185 -24.86 4.11 3.53
CA LEU A 185 -24.98 5.22 4.47
C LEU A 185 -26.48 5.43 4.71
N ARG A 186 -26.92 5.39 5.97
CA ARG A 186 -28.27 5.83 6.30
C ARG A 186 -28.40 7.29 5.90
N ASP A 187 -29.46 7.61 5.17
CA ASP A 187 -29.84 9.01 4.95
C ASP A 187 -29.94 9.71 6.31
N SER A 188 -29.26 10.85 6.42
CA SER A 188 -29.15 11.65 7.66
C SER A 188 -30.38 12.53 7.82
#